data_AF-A0A1A0ULM0-F1
#
_entry.id   AF-A0A1A0ULM0-F1
#
_cell.length_a   1.000
_cell.length_b   1.000
_cell.length_c   1.000
_cell.angle_alpha   90.00
_cell.angle_beta   90.00
_cell.angle_gamma   90.00
#
_symmetry.space_group_name_H-M   'P 1'
#
loop_
_entity.id
_entity.type
_entity.pdbx_description
1 polymer ?
#
loop_
_entity_poly.entity_id
_entity_poly.type
_entity_poly.pdbx_seq_one_letter_code
_entity_poly.pdbx_strand_id
1 'polypeptide(L)'
;MSNRGWVLVGAVAACSAAAAFTAPSAVAAPASDTRGYVDSTARCAAPYSAVVFGSTATSRVAICETPNGSYEYRGVRLRDGAKLIKTAEKSGNTFTVDNDGITYTVSEESLILAAGSRVIRDEAMLDFHEVSASGPGTSPPASNPGASPPAASSAPTTSQKPLPPPLPAEVGHDDS
;
A
#
# COMPACT_ATOMS: atom_id res chain seq x y z
N MET A 1 -30.94 -72.50 3.45
CA MET A 1 -30.14 -72.91 4.63
C MET A 1 -29.41 -71.70 5.18
N SER A 2 -29.33 -71.60 6.50
CA SER A 2 -28.46 -70.73 7.31
C SER A 2 -26.97 -70.84 6.86
N ASN A 3 -25.99 -69.99 7.17
CA ASN A 3 -25.70 -69.19 8.36
C ASN A 3 -24.40 -68.37 8.14
N ARG A 4 -24.24 -67.25 8.89
CA ARG A 4 -23.03 -66.69 9.58
C ARG A 4 -21.67 -66.68 8.84
N GLY A 5 -20.84 -65.63 8.87
CA GLY A 5 -20.78 -64.39 9.65
C GLY A 5 -19.33 -63.84 9.70
N TRP A 6 -19.18 -62.63 10.30
CA TRP A 6 -17.96 -62.02 10.88
C TRP A 6 -16.89 -61.45 9.92
N VAL A 7 -16.09 -60.41 10.18
CA VAL A 7 -16.10 -59.16 10.98
C VAL A 7 -14.74 -58.46 10.67
N LEU A 8 -14.76 -57.14 10.41
CA LEU A 8 -13.75 -56.06 10.63
C LEU A 8 -12.37 -55.94 9.90
N VAL A 9 -12.00 -54.64 9.79
CA VAL A 9 -10.67 -53.97 9.62
C VAL A 9 -10.12 -53.94 8.18
N GLY A 10 -9.68 -52.84 7.56
CA GLY A 10 -9.40 -51.45 7.93
C GLY A 10 -8.17 -50.97 7.13
N ALA A 11 -8.19 -49.75 6.56
CA ALA A 11 -7.00 -48.91 6.32
C ALA A 11 -7.42 -47.60 5.61
N VAL A 12 -7.38 -46.50 6.36
CA VAL A 12 -7.46 -45.13 5.84
C VAL A 12 -6.10 -44.77 5.25
N ALA A 13 -6.03 -44.54 3.94
CA ALA A 13 -4.87 -43.93 3.29
C ALA A 13 -5.22 -42.50 2.90
N ALA A 14 -5.03 -41.56 3.82
CA ALA A 14 -5.12 -40.14 3.54
C ALA A 14 -3.81 -39.69 2.87
N CYS A 15 -3.83 -39.46 1.55
CA CYS A 15 -2.74 -38.80 0.85
C CYS A 15 -2.74 -37.31 1.22
N SER A 16 -1.82 -36.91 2.11
CA SER A 16 -1.55 -35.52 2.42
C SER A 16 -0.86 -34.84 1.23
N ALA A 17 -1.62 -34.06 0.45
CA ALA A 17 -1.05 -33.14 -0.53
C ALA A 17 -0.39 -31.98 0.22
N ALA A 18 0.94 -31.93 0.23
CA ALA A 18 1.69 -30.80 0.75
C ALA A 18 1.52 -29.60 -0.20
N ALA A 19 0.68 -28.64 0.18
CA ALA A 19 0.60 -27.35 -0.48
C ALA A 19 1.88 -26.56 -0.17
N ALA A 20 2.75 -26.38 -1.17
CA ALA A 20 3.89 -25.49 -1.08
C ALA A 20 3.39 -24.04 -1.14
N PHE A 21 3.32 -23.37 0.01
CA PHE A 21 3.07 -21.94 0.07
C PHE A 21 4.31 -21.20 -0.42
N THR A 22 4.28 -20.68 -1.65
CA THR A 22 5.26 -19.69 -2.11
C THR A 22 4.95 -18.39 -1.40
N ALA A 23 5.74 -18.06 -0.36
CA ALA A 23 5.62 -16.77 0.31
C ALA A 23 5.96 -15.63 -0.68
N PRO A 24 5.17 -14.55 -0.75
CA PRO A 24 5.52 -13.39 -1.56
C PRO A 24 6.83 -12.81 -1.02
N SER A 25 7.82 -12.66 -1.90
CA SER A 25 9.06 -11.96 -1.56
C SER A 25 8.74 -10.50 -1.32
N ALA A 26 9.04 -9.99 -0.11
CA ALA A 26 8.96 -8.57 0.17
C ALA A 26 9.99 -7.84 -0.72
N VAL A 27 9.50 -7.13 -1.74
CA VAL A 27 10.35 -6.24 -2.53
C VAL A 27 10.75 -5.08 -1.61
N ALA A 28 12.05 -4.87 -1.45
CA ALA A 28 12.54 -3.73 -0.67
C ALA A 28 11.99 -2.43 -1.26
N ALA A 29 11.51 -1.53 -0.39
CA ALA A 29 11.05 -0.22 -0.81
C ALA A 29 12.18 0.53 -1.55
N PRO A 30 11.86 1.33 -2.59
CA PRO A 30 12.89 2.09 -3.29
C PRO A 30 13.60 3.06 -2.33
N ALA A 31 14.91 3.24 -2.51
CA ALA A 31 15.65 4.23 -1.73
C ALA A 31 15.02 5.64 -1.89
N SER A 32 14.97 6.41 -0.82
CA SER A 32 14.37 7.75 -0.78
C SER A 32 15.20 8.72 0.06
N ASP A 33 15.05 10.03 -0.21
CA ASP A 33 15.56 11.11 0.63
C ASP A 33 14.53 12.24 0.76
N THR A 34 14.93 13.40 1.30
CA THR A 34 14.04 14.55 1.52
C THR A 34 13.43 15.13 0.24
N ARG A 35 13.85 14.66 -0.93
CA ARG A 35 13.27 15.02 -2.23
C ARG A 35 12.43 13.90 -2.84
N GLY A 36 12.20 12.80 -2.13
CA GLY A 36 11.45 11.62 -2.57
C GLY A 36 12.36 10.48 -3.04
N TYR A 37 11.80 9.53 -3.81
CA TYR A 37 12.54 8.36 -4.29
C TYR A 37 13.76 8.74 -5.12
N VAL A 38 14.91 8.18 -4.76
CA VAL A 38 16.17 8.29 -5.50
C VAL A 38 15.98 7.67 -6.90
N ASP A 39 16.65 8.25 -7.90
CA ASP A 39 16.58 7.87 -9.33
C ASP A 39 15.17 7.87 -9.94
N SER A 40 14.20 8.48 -9.28
CA SER A 40 12.87 8.71 -9.83
C SER A 40 12.82 10.03 -10.60
N THR A 41 12.19 10.01 -11.77
CA THR A 41 11.91 11.28 -12.47
C THR A 41 10.77 12.06 -11.83
N ALA A 42 10.01 11.47 -10.90
CA ALA A 42 9.07 12.18 -10.03
C ALA A 42 9.76 12.89 -8.85
N ARG A 43 11.02 12.57 -8.53
CA ARG A 43 11.75 13.16 -7.39
C ARG A 43 11.83 14.69 -7.46
N CYS A 44 11.58 15.40 -6.37
CA CYS A 44 11.64 16.87 -6.36
C CYS A 44 13.00 17.40 -6.82
N ALA A 45 12.97 18.40 -7.69
CA ALA A 45 14.17 19.10 -8.13
C ALA A 45 14.62 20.09 -7.05
N ALA A 46 15.92 20.20 -6.80
CA ALA A 46 16.43 21.26 -5.94
C ALA A 46 16.00 22.64 -6.50
N PRO A 47 15.58 23.60 -5.66
CA PRO A 47 15.66 23.60 -4.20
C PRO A 47 14.43 23.01 -3.46
N TYR A 48 13.52 22.33 -4.15
CA TYR A 48 12.24 21.91 -3.58
C TYR A 48 12.40 20.67 -2.71
N SER A 49 11.67 20.61 -1.60
CA SER A 49 11.55 19.44 -0.73
C SER A 49 10.28 18.67 -1.08
N ALA A 50 10.32 17.34 -0.95
CA ALA A 50 9.08 16.58 -0.98
C ALA A 50 8.33 16.82 0.33
N VAL A 51 7.01 17.04 0.24
CA VAL A 51 6.09 16.98 1.40
C VAL A 51 5.32 15.67 1.41
N VAL A 52 5.10 15.09 0.23
CA VAL A 52 4.52 13.77 0.05
C VAL A 52 5.20 13.10 -1.14
N PHE A 53 5.44 11.79 -1.08
CA PHE A 53 5.75 10.99 -2.27
C PHE A 53 5.24 9.57 -2.10
N GLY A 54 4.90 8.93 -3.22
CA GLY A 54 4.31 7.59 -3.18
C GLY A 54 4.49 6.82 -4.49
N SER A 55 4.30 5.50 -4.40
CA SER A 55 4.40 4.58 -5.52
C SER A 55 3.14 3.74 -5.61
N THR A 56 2.60 3.61 -6.80
CA THR A 56 1.52 2.68 -7.14
C THR A 56 2.11 1.51 -7.93
N ALA A 57 1.25 0.59 -8.37
CA ALA A 57 1.65 -0.47 -9.30
C ALA A 57 2.12 0.06 -10.67
N THR A 58 1.68 1.26 -11.09
CA THR A 58 1.95 1.76 -12.45
C THR A 58 2.52 3.17 -12.53
N SER A 59 2.61 3.87 -11.40
CA SER A 59 3.00 5.27 -11.32
C SER A 59 3.85 5.52 -10.08
N ARG A 60 4.62 6.60 -10.13
CA ARG A 60 5.34 7.14 -8.99
C ARG A 60 5.13 8.65 -8.95
N VAL A 61 4.85 9.19 -7.78
CA VAL A 61 4.46 10.59 -7.61
C VAL A 61 5.22 11.25 -6.47
N ALA A 62 5.42 12.55 -6.58
CA ALA A 62 5.84 13.41 -5.48
C ALA A 62 5.08 14.74 -5.54
N ILE A 63 4.79 15.28 -4.36
CA ILE A 63 4.37 16.65 -4.16
C ILE A 63 5.54 17.39 -3.56
N CYS A 64 6.00 18.40 -4.29
CA CYS A 64 7.17 19.20 -3.98
C CYS A 64 6.74 20.56 -3.48
N GLU A 65 7.16 20.94 -2.28
CA GLU A 65 6.98 22.29 -1.79
C GLU A 65 8.07 23.20 -2.33
N THR A 66 7.63 24.28 -2.96
CA THR A 66 8.50 25.36 -3.44
C THR A 66 8.93 26.23 -2.25
N PRO A 67 10.05 26.99 -2.35
CA PRO A 67 10.46 27.93 -1.31
C PRO A 67 9.41 29.00 -0.96
N ASN A 68 8.44 29.23 -1.86
CA ASN A 68 7.36 30.19 -1.69
C ASN A 68 6.09 29.58 -1.06
N GLY A 69 6.14 28.30 -0.64
CA GLY A 69 5.01 27.58 -0.02
C GLY A 69 3.94 27.08 -0.99
N SER A 70 4.15 27.23 -2.31
CA SER A 70 3.30 26.59 -3.33
C SER A 70 3.72 25.14 -3.55
N TYR A 71 2.83 24.31 -4.10
CA TYR A 71 3.11 22.89 -4.37
C TYR A 71 3.23 22.61 -5.87
N GLU A 72 4.17 21.74 -6.22
CA GLU A 72 4.35 21.17 -7.56
C GLU A 72 4.13 19.66 -7.49
N TYR A 73 3.21 19.15 -8.28
CA TYR A 73 3.09 17.72 -8.54
C TYR A 73 4.12 17.30 -9.57
N ARG A 74 4.76 16.16 -9.31
CA ARG A 74 5.65 15.47 -10.25
C ARG A 74 5.23 14.01 -10.30
N GLY A 75 4.74 13.57 -11.45
CA GLY A 75 4.34 12.19 -11.70
C GLY A 75 5.17 11.55 -12.81
N VAL A 76 5.49 10.27 -12.68
CA VAL A 76 6.01 9.45 -13.76
C VAL A 76 5.25 8.14 -13.84
N ARG A 77 4.93 7.74 -15.05
CA ARG A 77 4.35 6.43 -15.34
C ARG A 77 5.45 5.40 -15.56
N LEU A 78 5.41 4.31 -14.80
CA LEU A 78 6.50 3.33 -14.76
C LEU A 78 6.70 2.58 -16.08
N ARG A 79 5.63 2.37 -16.85
CA ARG A 79 5.66 1.56 -18.08
C ARG A 79 6.49 2.19 -19.21
N ASP A 80 6.45 3.51 -19.34
CA ASP A 80 6.98 4.25 -20.50
C ASP A 80 7.72 5.54 -20.11
N GLY A 81 7.85 5.83 -18.82
CA GLY A 81 8.57 6.99 -18.32
C GLY A 81 7.90 8.32 -18.64
N ALA A 82 6.65 8.33 -19.09
CA ALA A 82 5.93 9.57 -19.35
C ALA A 82 5.76 10.38 -18.07
N LYS A 83 6.04 11.68 -18.15
CA LYS A 83 6.12 12.58 -16.98
C LYS A 83 5.03 13.64 -17.04
N LEU A 84 4.55 14.04 -15.88
CA LEU A 84 3.72 15.22 -15.68
C LEU A 84 4.32 16.05 -14.56
N ILE A 85 4.57 17.32 -14.81
CA ILE A 85 5.01 18.29 -13.80
C ILE A 85 4.05 19.47 -13.89
N LYS A 86 3.35 19.78 -12.81
CA LYS A 86 2.34 20.84 -12.80
C LYS A 86 2.07 21.35 -11.39
N THR A 87 1.55 22.56 -11.27
CA THR A 87 1.12 23.11 -9.97
C THR A 87 0.08 22.19 -9.32
N ALA A 88 0.22 21.98 -8.03
CA ALA A 88 -0.72 21.24 -7.20
C ALA A 88 -1.36 22.16 -6.15
N GLU A 89 -2.59 21.87 -5.81
CA GLU A 89 -3.34 22.54 -4.75
C GLU A 89 -3.55 21.57 -3.60
N LYS A 90 -3.34 22.04 -2.36
CA LYS A 90 -3.58 21.23 -1.16
C LYS A 90 -5.03 21.41 -0.70
N SER A 91 -5.73 20.31 -0.49
CA SER A 91 -7.08 20.27 0.06
C SER A 91 -7.15 19.22 1.17
N GLY A 92 -7.11 19.67 2.43
CA GLY A 92 -6.99 18.78 3.59
C GLY A 92 -5.72 17.92 3.51
N ASN A 93 -5.91 16.60 3.46
CA ASN A 93 -4.85 15.58 3.35
C ASN A 93 -4.58 15.15 1.90
N THR A 94 -5.17 15.83 0.92
CA THR A 94 -5.03 15.49 -0.51
C THR A 94 -4.38 16.61 -1.29
N PHE A 95 -3.81 16.26 -2.43
CA PHE A 95 -3.29 17.21 -3.40
C PHE A 95 -3.96 17.01 -4.75
N THR A 96 -4.47 18.09 -5.33
CA THR A 96 -5.18 18.07 -6.61
C THR A 96 -4.41 18.82 -7.68
N VAL A 97 -4.43 18.29 -8.90
CA VAL A 97 -3.80 18.88 -10.08
C VAL A 97 -4.80 18.83 -11.23
N ASP A 98 -5.05 19.97 -11.87
CA ASP A 98 -5.75 19.99 -13.15
C ASP A 98 -4.75 19.80 -14.30
N ASN A 99 -5.01 18.84 -15.18
CA ASN A 99 -4.33 18.67 -16.45
C ASN A 99 -5.33 18.53 -17.58
N ASP A 100 -5.68 19.67 -18.19
CA ASP A 100 -6.47 19.72 -19.43
C ASP A 100 -7.82 18.98 -19.30
N GLY A 101 -8.49 19.18 -18.15
CA GLY A 101 -9.76 18.53 -17.81
C GLY A 101 -9.64 17.17 -17.13
N ILE A 102 -8.42 16.68 -16.90
CA ILE A 102 -8.15 15.53 -16.03
C ILE A 102 -7.65 16.01 -14.68
N THR A 103 -8.42 15.75 -13.63
CA THR A 103 -8.02 15.99 -12.24
C THR A 103 -7.25 14.80 -11.72
N TYR A 104 -6.06 15.05 -11.21
CA TYR A 104 -5.26 14.07 -10.47
C TYR A 104 -5.41 14.39 -8.99
N THR A 105 -5.83 13.42 -8.20
CA THR A 105 -5.92 13.53 -6.74
C THR A 105 -4.95 12.54 -6.11
N VAL A 106 -4.00 13.05 -5.35
CA VAL A 106 -3.03 12.27 -4.57
C VAL A 106 -3.51 12.24 -3.12
N SER A 107 -3.67 11.04 -2.57
CA SER A 107 -3.92 10.78 -1.16
C SER A 107 -3.00 9.68 -0.65
N GLU A 108 -3.04 9.40 0.66
CA GLU A 108 -2.35 8.25 1.25
C GLU A 108 -2.82 6.91 0.67
N GLU A 109 -4.09 6.82 0.27
CA GLU A 109 -4.70 5.57 -0.19
C GLU A 109 -4.58 5.35 -1.70
N SER A 110 -4.61 6.42 -2.49
CA SER A 110 -4.69 6.29 -3.96
C SER A 110 -4.18 7.50 -4.74
N LEU A 111 -3.85 7.23 -6.00
CA LEU A 111 -3.76 8.22 -7.07
C LEU A 111 -4.99 8.06 -7.97
N ILE A 112 -5.91 9.00 -7.89
CA ILE A 112 -7.14 9.03 -8.70
C ILE A 112 -6.95 9.99 -9.86
N LEU A 113 -7.27 9.55 -11.08
CA LEU A 113 -7.40 10.40 -12.25
C LEU A 113 -8.87 10.43 -12.67
N ALA A 114 -9.45 11.62 -12.77
CA ALA A 114 -10.85 11.81 -13.14
C ALA A 114 -11.03 12.82 -14.26
N ALA A 115 -11.93 12.53 -15.21
CA ALA A 115 -12.40 13.48 -16.21
C ALA A 115 -13.78 14.00 -15.77
N GLY A 116 -13.83 15.18 -15.17
CA GLY A 116 -15.03 15.68 -14.50
C GLY A 116 -15.44 14.76 -13.34
N SER A 117 -16.66 14.21 -13.39
CA SER A 117 -17.18 13.28 -12.37
C SER A 117 -16.80 11.81 -12.61
N ARG A 118 -16.16 11.48 -13.73
CA ARG A 118 -15.82 10.10 -14.10
C ARG A 118 -14.37 9.78 -13.72
N VAL A 119 -14.19 8.84 -12.81
CA VAL A 119 -12.88 8.24 -12.55
C VAL A 119 -12.45 7.43 -13.78
N ILE A 120 -11.31 7.81 -14.37
CA ILE A 120 -10.70 7.10 -15.51
C ILE A 120 -9.54 6.21 -15.08
N ARG A 121 -9.00 6.46 -13.88
CA ARG A 121 -7.97 5.63 -13.26
C ARG A 121 -8.04 5.75 -11.75
N ASP A 122 -7.97 4.61 -11.09
CA ASP A 122 -7.81 4.51 -9.65
C ASP A 122 -6.62 3.58 -9.40
N GLU A 123 -5.56 4.14 -8.84
CA GLU A 123 -4.33 3.42 -8.55
C GLU A 123 -4.11 3.40 -7.05
N ALA A 124 -4.21 2.23 -6.43
CA ALA A 124 -3.88 2.06 -5.02
C ALA A 124 -2.42 2.49 -4.75
N MET A 125 -2.25 3.27 -3.69
CA MET A 125 -0.93 3.65 -3.20
C MET A 125 -0.33 2.46 -2.44
N LEU A 126 0.77 1.92 -2.95
CA LEU A 126 1.44 0.75 -2.37
C LEU A 126 2.53 1.14 -1.38
N ASP A 127 3.03 2.36 -1.50
CA ASP A 127 4.02 2.96 -0.63
C ASP A 127 3.75 4.47 -0.59
N PHE A 128 3.73 5.07 0.58
CA PHE A 128 3.38 6.46 0.80
C PHE A 128 4.19 7.05 1.94
N HIS A 129 4.76 8.23 1.70
CA HIS A 129 5.62 8.92 2.64
C HIS A 129 5.17 10.36 2.76
N GLU A 130 4.73 10.75 3.96
CA GLU A 130 4.58 12.16 4.32
C GLU A 130 5.85 12.67 4.98
N VAL A 131 6.45 13.68 4.39
CA VAL A 131 7.62 14.36 4.95
C VAL A 131 7.11 15.62 5.63
N SER A 132 6.79 15.49 6.92
CA SER A 132 6.62 16.68 7.74
C SER A 132 7.95 17.41 7.81
N ALA A 133 7.96 18.67 7.40
CA ALA A 133 9.11 19.54 7.52
C ALA A 133 9.43 19.78 9.01
N SER A 134 10.09 18.82 9.64
CA SER A 134 10.75 19.03 10.92
C SER A 134 11.98 19.87 10.63
N GLY A 135 12.07 21.05 11.25
CA GLY A 135 13.17 21.99 11.09
C GLY A 135 14.56 21.36 11.37
N PRO A 136 15.66 22.11 11.14
CA PRO A 136 17.00 21.53 11.16
C PRO A 136 17.36 21.04 12.56
N GLY A 137 17.51 19.73 12.74
CA GLY A 137 18.08 19.16 13.94
C GLY A 137 17.86 17.67 14.14
N THR A 138 18.94 16.91 13.92
CA THR A 138 19.31 15.65 14.59
C THR A 138 19.09 14.33 13.82
N SER A 139 20.17 13.94 13.14
CA SER A 139 20.77 12.60 12.93
C SER A 139 19.92 11.40 12.48
N PRO A 140 20.40 10.61 11.49
CA PRO A 140 19.86 9.28 11.20
C PRO A 140 20.11 8.32 12.38
N PRO A 141 19.25 7.32 12.63
CA PRO A 141 19.55 6.30 13.63
C PRO A 141 20.83 5.56 13.22
N ALA A 142 21.88 5.73 14.03
CA ALA A 142 23.11 4.97 13.92
C ALA A 142 22.81 3.47 14.02
N SER A 143 23.35 2.69 13.09
CA SER A 143 23.46 1.24 13.22
C SER A 143 24.28 0.93 14.47
N ASN A 144 23.65 0.33 15.49
CA ASN A 144 24.38 -0.29 16.59
C ASN A 144 24.67 -1.76 16.22
N PRO A 145 25.94 -2.19 16.05
CA PRO A 145 26.30 -3.59 16.06
C PRO A 145 26.59 -4.01 17.50
N GLY A 146 25.70 -4.81 18.09
CA GLY A 146 26.00 -5.49 19.36
C GLY A 146 24.86 -5.50 20.38
N ALA A 147 23.91 -6.41 20.19
CA ALA A 147 23.18 -7.01 21.29
C ALA A 147 22.79 -8.44 20.88
N SER A 148 23.28 -9.43 21.62
CA SER A 148 22.93 -10.84 21.48
C SER A 148 21.41 -11.06 21.62
N PRO A 149 20.84 -12.09 20.97
CA PRO A 149 19.40 -12.29 20.91
C PRO A 149 18.82 -12.79 22.25
N PRO A 150 17.68 -12.26 22.73
CA PRO A 150 16.86 -12.95 23.71
C PRO A 150 16.16 -14.15 23.06
N ALA A 151 16.07 -15.24 23.82
CA ALA A 151 15.42 -16.48 23.45
C ALA A 151 13.95 -16.29 23.05
N ALA A 152 13.51 -17.11 22.09
CA ALA A 152 12.12 -17.24 21.67
C ALA A 152 11.19 -17.58 22.84
N SER A 153 10.04 -16.88 22.93
CA SER A 153 8.72 -17.47 23.17
C SER A 153 7.67 -16.36 23.38
N SER A 154 6.75 -16.19 22.43
CA SER A 154 5.30 -16.02 22.66
C SER A 154 4.56 -15.82 21.33
N ALA A 155 3.47 -16.56 21.17
CA ALA A 155 2.62 -16.71 20.00
C ALA A 155 1.85 -15.43 19.58
N PRO A 156 1.35 -15.35 18.33
CA PRO A 156 0.49 -14.24 17.90
C PRO A 156 -0.92 -14.38 18.50
N THR A 157 -1.39 -13.38 19.24
CA THR A 157 -2.81 -13.19 19.53
C THR A 157 -3.43 -12.36 18.41
N THR A 158 -4.29 -13.02 17.62
CA THR A 158 -5.21 -12.38 16.68
C THR A 158 -6.15 -11.45 17.45
N SER A 159 -6.02 -10.15 17.28
CA SER A 159 -7.03 -9.18 17.72
C SER A 159 -8.20 -9.23 16.73
N GLN A 160 -9.16 -10.12 17.01
CA GLN A 160 -10.43 -10.13 16.30
C GLN A 160 -11.31 -9.02 16.88
N LYS A 161 -11.39 -7.89 16.18
CA LYS A 161 -12.54 -6.99 16.32
C LYS A 161 -13.78 -7.82 15.91
N PRO A 162 -14.81 -7.96 16.76
CA PRO A 162 -16.03 -8.68 16.40
C PRO A 162 -16.66 -8.08 15.14
N LEU A 163 -17.00 -8.94 14.18
CA LEU A 163 -17.77 -8.57 13.00
C LEU A 163 -19.16 -8.08 13.44
N PRO A 164 -19.71 -6.98 12.89
CA PRO A 164 -21.06 -6.55 13.20
C PRO A 164 -22.08 -7.63 12.82
N PRO A 165 -23.23 -7.70 13.53
CA PRO A 165 -24.29 -8.67 13.22
C PRO A 165 -24.79 -8.50 11.77
N PRO A 166 -25.18 -9.60 11.11
CA PRO A 166 -25.64 -9.59 9.72
C PRO A 166 -26.89 -8.71 9.53
N LEU A 167 -26.98 -8.08 8.37
CA LEU A 167 -28.16 -7.29 7.99
C LEU A 167 -29.40 -8.19 7.80
N PRO A 168 -30.62 -7.71 8.09
CA PRO A 168 -31.86 -8.49 7.97
C PRO A 168 -32.19 -9.06 6.57
N ALA A 169 -31.43 -8.68 5.53
CA ALA A 169 -31.63 -9.17 4.17
C ALA A 169 -31.11 -10.60 3.92
N GLU A 170 -30.34 -11.18 4.85
CA GLU A 170 -29.73 -12.52 4.72
C GLU A 170 -30.49 -13.61 5.51
N VAL A 171 -31.61 -13.28 6.17
CA VAL A 171 -32.48 -14.28 6.81
C VAL A 171 -33.47 -14.79 5.77
N GLY A 172 -33.12 -15.92 5.16
CA GLY A 172 -34.04 -16.70 4.34
C GLY A 172 -35.31 -17.06 5.13
N HIS A 173 -36.44 -16.91 4.46
CA HIS A 173 -37.77 -17.25 4.94
C HIS A 173 -37.90 -18.78 4.97
N ASP A 174 -37.87 -19.38 6.16
CA ASP A 174 -38.30 -20.77 6.35
C ASP A 174 -39.79 -20.75 6.71
N ASP A 175 -40.64 -20.84 5.68
CA ASP A 175 -42.06 -21.19 5.83
C ASP A 175 -42.19 -22.69 6.13
N SER A 176 -42.84 -23.02 7.25
CA SER A 176 -43.59 -24.28 7.46
C SER A 176 -44.66 -24.11 8.54
#